data_AF-A0A6V8P8F8-F1
#
_entry.id   AF-A0A6V8P8F8-F1
#
_cell.length_a   1.000
_cell.length_b   1.000
_cell.length_c   1.000
_cell.angle_alpha   90.00
_cell.angle_beta   90.00
_cell.angle_gamma   90.00
#
_symmetry.space_group_name_H-M   'P 1'
#
loop_
_entity.id
_entity.type
_entity.pdbx_description
1 polymer ?
#
loop_
_entity_poly.entity_id
_entity_poly.type
_entity_poly.pdbx_seq_one_letter_code
_entity_poly.pdbx_strand_id
1 'polypeptide(L)'
;MGEMLSIKIDDQLLKKLETVAKARKVSKSSLVRKGIELVLLQEESLSGELVKQVSEALRDNQRVPVHIDWHHIEKELSQSAPKWKTLPEAMSASRKREWKE
;
A
#
# COMPACT_ATOMS: atom_id res chain seq x y z
N MET A 1 -28.00 -9.46 7.09
CA MET A 1 -27.54 -9.55 8.50
C MET A 1 -26.03 -9.63 8.45
N GLY A 2 -25.30 -8.82 9.23
CA GLY A 2 -23.84 -8.87 9.26
C GLY A 2 -23.34 -9.96 10.21
N GLU A 3 -22.21 -10.56 9.89
CA GLU A 3 -21.52 -11.51 10.79
C GLU A 3 -20.85 -10.74 11.94
N MET A 4 -20.91 -11.29 13.15
CA MET A 4 -20.33 -10.68 14.35
C MET A 4 -19.01 -11.38 14.70
N LEU A 5 -17.93 -10.60 14.75
CA LEU A 5 -16.60 -11.08 15.11
C LEU A 5 -16.24 -10.68 16.54
N SER A 6 -15.84 -11.66 17.36
CA SER A 6 -15.34 -11.44 18.72
C SER A 6 -13.86 -11.80 18.78
N ILE A 7 -13.04 -10.90 19.31
CA ILE A 7 -11.58 -11.05 19.41
C ILE A 7 -11.13 -10.90 20.85
N LYS A 8 -10.18 -11.75 21.25
CA LYS A 8 -9.45 -11.60 22.51
C LYS A 8 -8.18 -10.80 22.24
N ILE A 9 -8.00 -9.73 22.99
CA ILE A 9 -6.80 -8.88 22.97
C ILE A 9 -6.31 -8.71 24.40
N ASP A 10 -5.01 -8.46 24.56
CA ASP A 10 -4.44 -8.18 25.87
C ASP A 10 -4.84 -6.78 26.38
N ASP A 11 -4.76 -6.60 27.70
CA ASP A 11 -5.17 -5.38 28.37
C ASP A 11 -4.36 -4.14 27.94
N GLN A 12 -3.08 -4.31 27.59
CA GLN A 12 -2.25 -3.19 27.16
C GLN A 12 -2.69 -2.69 25.78
N LEU A 13 -2.98 -3.61 24.87
CA LEU A 13 -3.48 -3.30 23.53
C LEU A 13 -4.88 -2.67 23.59
N LEU A 14 -5.77 -3.18 24.46
CA LEU A 14 -7.09 -2.58 24.68
C LEU A 14 -6.97 -1.12 25.17
N LYS A 15 -6.10 -0.84 26.14
CA LYS A 15 -5.87 0.53 26.63
C LYS A 15 -5.36 1.47 25.54
N LYS A 16 -4.44 1.01 24.70
CA LYS A 16 -3.95 1.78 23.54
C LYS A 16 -5.08 2.06 22.55
N LEU A 17 -5.87 1.04 22.20
CA LEU A 17 -7.01 1.17 21.30
C LEU A 17 -8.02 2.19 21.82
N GLU A 18 -8.35 2.16 23.12
CA GLU A 18 -9.27 3.11 23.75
C GLU A 18 -8.76 4.54 23.74
N THR A 19 -7.46 4.72 24.01
CA THR A 19 -6.82 6.04 23.98
C THR A 19 -6.91 6.65 22.59
N VAL A 20 -6.59 5.87 21.56
CA VAL A 20 -6.65 6.33 20.15
C VAL A 20 -8.10 6.57 19.70
N ALA A 21 -9.03 5.69 20.09
CA ALA A 21 -10.46 5.84 19.80
C ALA A 21 -11.01 7.16 20.34
N LYS A 22 -10.71 7.47 21.61
CA LYS A 22 -11.10 8.73 22.26
C LYS A 22 -10.46 9.93 21.58
N ALA A 23 -9.15 9.90 21.34
CA ALA A 23 -8.43 11.00 20.71
C ALA A 23 -9.00 11.33 19.31
N ARG A 24 -9.39 10.31 18.55
CA ARG A 24 -9.93 10.46 17.19
C ARG A 24 -11.46 10.57 17.13
N LYS A 25 -12.16 10.54 18.27
CA LYS A 25 -13.63 10.54 18.37
C LYS A 25 -14.31 9.48 17.48
N VAL A 26 -13.74 8.27 17.43
CA VAL A 26 -14.25 7.13 16.66
C VAL A 26 -14.50 5.92 17.57
N SER A 27 -15.31 4.96 17.12
CA SER A 27 -15.52 3.73 17.88
C SER A 27 -14.31 2.80 17.81
N LYS A 28 -14.11 2.00 18.87
CA LYS A 28 -13.10 0.92 18.89
C LYS A 28 -13.24 -0.01 17.68
N SER A 29 -14.48 -0.41 17.36
CA SER A 29 -14.78 -1.30 16.24
C SER A 29 -14.42 -0.71 14.89
N SER A 30 -14.61 0.61 14.70
CA SER A 30 -14.20 1.30 13.48
C SER A 30 -12.69 1.32 13.32
N LEU A 31 -11.93 1.52 14.41
CA LEU A 31 -10.48 1.44 14.37
C LEU A 31 -9.97 0.04 14.05
N VAL A 32 -10.55 -0.99 14.68
CA VAL A 32 -10.19 -2.39 14.41
C VAL A 32 -10.48 -2.75 12.96
N ARG A 33 -11.67 -2.40 12.44
CA ARG A 33 -12.03 -2.62 11.03
C ARG A 33 -11.03 -1.97 10.09
N LYS A 34 -10.72 -0.68 10.30
CA LYS A 34 -9.78 0.06 9.46
C LYS A 34 -8.36 -0.53 9.52
N GLY A 35 -7.93 -1.00 10.69
CA GLY A 35 -6.65 -1.70 10.84
C GLY A 35 -6.61 -3.00 10.03
N ILE A 36 -7.66 -3.80 10.09
CA ILE A 36 -7.78 -5.04 9.32
C ILE A 36 -7.78 -4.75 7.81
N GLU A 37 -8.56 -3.75 7.36
CA GLU A 37 -8.59 -3.32 5.95
C GLU A 37 -7.18 -2.96 5.44
N LEU A 38 -6.40 -2.20 6.23
CA LEU A 38 -5.04 -1.82 5.84
C LEU A 38 -4.09 -3.03 5.73
N VAL A 39 -4.22 -4.02 6.60
CA VAL A 39 -3.41 -5.24 6.54
C VAL A 39 -3.79 -6.09 5.33
N LEU A 40 -5.09 -6.23 5.05
CA LEU A 40 -5.55 -6.97 3.88
C LEU A 40 -5.09 -6.33 2.56
N LEU A 41 -5.14 -4.99 2.47
CA LEU A 41 -4.61 -4.26 1.31
C LEU A 41 -3.09 -4.46 1.13
N GLN A 42 -2.34 -4.58 2.22
CA GLN A 42 -0.90 -4.88 2.16
C GLN A 42 -0.62 -6.32 1.68
N GLU A 43 -1.45 -7.29 2.08
CA GLU A 43 -1.30 -8.67 1.60
C GLU A 43 -1.70 -8.84 0.14
N GLU A 44 -2.79 -8.19 -0.30
CA GLU A 44 -3.21 -8.18 -1.71
C GLU A 44 -2.09 -7.66 -2.62
N SER A 45 -1.33 -6.65 -2.16
CA SER A 45 -0.22 -6.07 -2.90
C SER A 45 1.08 -6.89 -2.87
N LEU A 46 1.20 -7.90 -2.00
CA LEU A 46 2.35 -8.82 -1.92
C LEU A 46 2.13 -10.15 -2.65
N SER A 47 0.90 -10.46 -3.08
CA SER A 47 0.58 -11.71 -3.75
C SER A 47 0.86 -11.68 -5.26
N GLY A 48 1.26 -12.81 -5.84
CA GLY A 48 1.37 -12.97 -7.31
C GLY A 48 0.06 -12.72 -8.07
N GLU A 49 -1.05 -12.57 -7.34
CA GLU A 49 -2.36 -12.20 -7.84
C GLU A 49 -2.44 -10.75 -8.31
N LEU A 50 -1.69 -9.83 -7.68
CA LEU A 50 -1.58 -8.44 -8.16
C LEU A 50 -0.95 -8.37 -9.54
N VAL A 51 0.12 -9.16 -9.77
CA VAL A 51 0.78 -9.23 -11.09
C VAL A 51 -0.17 -9.78 -12.14
N LYS A 52 -0.99 -10.78 -11.78
CA LYS A 52 -2.01 -11.35 -12.66
C LYS A 52 -3.12 -10.34 -12.98
N GLN A 53 -3.67 -9.67 -11.97
CA GLN A 53 -4.70 -8.64 -12.12
C GLN A 53 -4.21 -7.44 -12.94
N VAL A 54 -2.97 -6.99 -12.72
CA VAL A 54 -2.32 -5.94 -13.52
C VAL A 54 -2.19 -6.39 -14.96
N SER A 55 -1.74 -7.64 -15.19
CA SER A 55 -1.55 -8.19 -16.54
C SER A 55 -2.88 -8.33 -17.30
N GLU A 56 -3.95 -8.75 -16.61
CA GLU A 56 -5.30 -8.87 -17.16
C GLU A 56 -5.90 -7.47 -17.46
N ALA A 57 -5.81 -6.53 -16.52
CA ALA A 57 -6.28 -5.17 -16.74
C ALA A 57 -5.55 -4.45 -17.89
N LEU A 58 -4.22 -4.66 -18.02
CA LEU A 58 -3.45 -4.13 -19.15
C LEU A 58 -3.87 -4.75 -20.49
N ARG A 59 -4.16 -6.06 -20.51
CA ARG A 59 -4.66 -6.76 -21.71
C ARG A 59 -6.02 -6.21 -22.16
N ASP A 60 -6.90 -5.95 -21.21
CA ASP A 60 -8.27 -5.51 -21.47
C ASP A 60 -8.38 -3.98 -21.58
N ASN A 61 -7.24 -3.26 -21.58
CA ASN A 61 -7.15 -1.80 -21.62
C ASN A 61 -7.98 -1.12 -20.51
N GLN A 62 -8.09 -1.77 -19.36
CA GLN A 62 -8.79 -1.28 -18.17
C GLN A 62 -7.81 -0.66 -17.19
N ARG A 63 -8.30 0.27 -16.36
CA ARG A 63 -7.50 0.82 -15.26
C ARG A 63 -7.28 -0.26 -14.21
N VAL A 64 -6.01 -0.48 -13.86
CA VAL A 64 -5.62 -1.39 -12.78
C VAL A 64 -6.19 -0.86 -11.46
N PRO A 65 -6.89 -1.69 -10.67
CA PRO A 65 -7.49 -1.28 -9.39
C PRO A 65 -6.44 -1.27 -8.26
N VAL A 66 -5.33 -0.57 -8.47
CA VAL A 66 -4.31 -0.37 -7.42
C VAL A 66 -4.56 0.94 -6.71
N HIS A 67 -4.72 0.87 -5.40
CA HIS A 67 -4.77 2.06 -4.55
C HIS A 67 -3.33 2.50 -4.27
N ILE A 68 -2.82 3.43 -5.08
CA ILE A 68 -1.46 3.97 -4.96
C ILE A 68 -1.54 5.32 -4.25
N ASP A 69 -0.83 5.45 -3.12
CA ASP A 69 -0.62 6.75 -2.47
C ASP A 69 0.49 7.52 -3.20
N TRP A 70 0.10 8.23 -4.24
CA TRP A 70 1.01 9.07 -5.04
C TRP A 70 1.70 10.16 -4.22
N HIS A 71 1.03 10.69 -3.20
CA HIS A 71 1.59 11.75 -2.37
C HIS A 71 2.77 11.25 -1.53
N HIS A 72 2.66 10.03 -0.99
CA HIS A 72 3.77 9.40 -0.29
C HIS A 72 4.97 9.12 -1.21
N ILE A 73 4.73 8.60 -2.41
CA ILE A 73 5.77 8.30 -3.40
C ILE A 73 6.50 9.57 -3.83
N GLU A 74 5.78 10.64 -4.15
CA GLU A 74 6.39 11.92 -4.52
C GLU A 74 7.26 12.49 -3.39
N LYS A 75 6.78 12.39 -2.15
CA LYS A 75 7.53 12.84 -0.97
C LYS A 75 8.83 12.05 -0.80
N GLU A 76 8.77 10.72 -0.89
CA GLU A 76 9.95 9.84 -0.85
C GLU A 76 10.94 10.17 -1.97
N LEU A 77 10.46 10.31 -3.21
CA LEU A 77 11.30 10.62 -4.36
C LEU A 77 12.00 11.98 -4.19
N SER A 78 11.30 13.00 -3.67
CA SER A 78 11.88 14.33 -3.43
C SER A 78 12.98 14.34 -2.39
N GLN A 79 12.98 13.39 -1.46
CA GLN A 79 13.95 13.28 -0.37
C GLN A 79 15.09 12.30 -0.72
N SER A 80 14.86 11.44 -1.70
CA SER A 80 15.85 10.45 -2.14
C SER A 80 16.92 11.07 -3.03
N ALA A 81 18.18 10.67 -2.83
CA ALA A 81 19.25 11.02 -3.75
C ALA A 81 19.12 10.16 -5.03
N PRO A 82 19.20 10.75 -6.23
CA PRO A 82 19.13 9.99 -7.46
C PRO A 82 20.33 9.04 -7.55
N LYS A 83 20.05 7.76 -7.76
CA LYS A 83 21.09 6.72 -7.91
C LYS A 83 21.92 6.90 -9.18
N TRP A 84 21.31 7.42 -10.24
CA TRP A 84 21.95 7.70 -11.53
C TRP A 84 21.83 9.18 -11.84
N LYS A 85 22.87 9.74 -12.46
CA LYS A 85 22.92 11.19 -12.70
C LYS A 85 22.11 11.60 -13.92
N THR A 86 21.88 10.68 -14.84
CA THR A 86 21.22 10.96 -16.11
C THR A 86 20.20 9.88 -16.48
N LEU A 87 19.19 10.28 -17.25
CA LEU A 87 18.19 9.35 -17.78
C LEU A 87 18.83 8.25 -18.65
N PRO A 88 19.76 8.53 -19.57
CA PRO A 88 20.42 7.48 -20.35
C PRO A 88 21.17 6.46 -19.52
N GLU A 89 21.82 6.90 -18.44
CA GLU A 89 22.53 6.01 -17.52
C GLU A 89 21.55 5.09 -16.78
N ALA A 90 20.45 5.65 -16.26
CA ALA A 90 19.40 4.88 -15.60
C ALA A 90 18.76 3.85 -16.56
N MET A 91 18.45 4.27 -17.78
CA MET A 91 17.84 3.43 -18.81
C MET A 91 18.78 2.33 -19.29
N SER A 92 20.07 2.64 -19.45
CA SER A 92 21.07 1.67 -19.86
C SER A 92 21.31 0.62 -18.76
N ALA A 93 21.34 1.05 -17.50
CA ALA A 93 21.47 0.16 -16.34
C ALA A 93 20.25 -0.76 -16.18
N SER A 94 19.04 -0.24 -16.35
CA SER A 94 17.79 -1.03 -16.29
C SER A 94 17.72 -2.08 -17.39
N ARG A 95 18.06 -1.71 -18.63
CA ARG A 95 17.94 -2.57 -19.81
C ARG A 95 19.16 -3.48 -20.04
N LYS A 96 20.25 -3.28 -19.28
CA LYS A 96 21.55 -3.95 -19.46
C LYS A 96 22.12 -3.82 -20.88
N ARG A 97 21.78 -2.72 -21.57
CA ARG A 97 22.25 -2.38 -22.92
C ARG A 97 22.26 -0.87 -23.08
N GLU A 98 23.09 -0.34 -23.96
CA GLU A 98 23.10 1.09 -24.25
C GLU A 98 21.72 1.57 -24.70
N TRP A 99 21.24 2.63 -24.07
CA TRP A 99 20.06 3.34 -24.51
C TRP A 99 20.45 4.37 -25.57
N LYS A 100 19.86 4.23 -26.75
CA LYS A 100 19.87 5.24 -27.81
C LYS A 100 18.49 5.87 -27.84
N GLU A 101 18.45 7.20 -27.77
CA GLU A 101 17.22 8.00 -27.93
C GLU A 101 16.61 7.83 -29.32
#